data_AF-A0A5C8L8F2-F1
#
_entry.id   AF-A0A5C8L8F2-F1
#
_cell.length_a   1.000
_cell.length_b   1.000
_cell.length_c   1.000
_cell.angle_alpha   90.00
_cell.angle_beta   90.00
_cell.angle_gamma   90.00
#
_symmetry.space_group_name_H-M   'P 1'
#
loop_
_entity.id
_entity.type
_entity.pdbx_description
1 polymer ?
#
loop_
_entity_poly.entity_id
_entity_poly.type
_entity_poly.pdbx_seq_one_letter_code
_entity_poly.pdbx_strand_id
1 'polypeptide(L)'
;MALPGKLSRLRPRQILQLVKVFIVRPFYIIPTYRATQLAIHLAQARFGKEHHLNTPANAFRHALWSYLIAQKVYKKNENVSKAVHWAKTITDLHEQIAPNKPLEKAMDLHNNSIGLRLFEANYTTNTTDQLLKLLNRETDQAVKITKAADIEINKNRLVFLEN
;
A
#
# COMPACT_ATOMS: atom_id res chain seq x y z
N MET A 1 8.08 8.82 22.48
CA MET A 1 7.71 7.39 22.57
C MET A 1 6.50 7.29 23.48
N ALA A 2 5.30 7.15 22.92
CA ALA A 2 4.06 6.95 23.66
C ALA A 2 3.12 6.10 22.81
N LEU A 3 3.00 4.82 23.15
CA LEU A 3 2.02 3.90 22.56
C LEU A 3 1.28 3.09 23.65
N PRO A 4 0.52 3.73 24.57
CA PRO A 4 -0.55 3.01 25.26
C PRO A 4 -1.88 3.64 24.89
N GLY A 5 -2.53 3.13 23.84
CA GLY A 5 -3.87 3.63 23.49
C GLY A 5 -4.51 3.08 22.21
N LYS A 6 -3.75 2.46 21.30
CA LYS A 6 -4.30 1.91 20.04
C LYS A 6 -4.44 0.39 19.99
N LEU A 7 -3.88 -0.36 20.94
CA LEU A 7 -3.94 -1.83 20.96
C LEU A 7 -5.29 -2.38 21.47
N SER A 8 -6.05 -1.59 22.24
CA SER A 8 -7.32 -2.03 22.88
C SER A 8 -8.54 -2.09 21.95
N ARG A 9 -8.37 -1.82 20.64
CA ARG A 9 -9.48 -1.81 19.65
C ARG A 9 -9.42 -2.92 18.61
N LEU A 10 -8.42 -3.80 18.67
CA LEU A 10 -8.29 -4.89 17.70
C LEU A 10 -9.08 -6.10 18.17
N ARG A 11 -9.96 -6.61 17.30
CA ARG A 11 -10.72 -7.83 17.56
C ARG A 11 -9.76 -9.03 17.67
N PRO A 12 -10.06 -10.06 18.48
CA PRO A 12 -9.20 -11.23 18.64
C PRO A 12 -8.78 -11.90 17.31
N ARG A 13 -9.67 -11.89 16.30
CA ARG A 13 -9.37 -12.37 14.94
C ARG A 13 -8.27 -11.56 14.23
N GLN A 14 -8.25 -10.24 14.41
CA GLN A 14 -7.23 -9.34 13.83
C GLN A 14 -5.88 -9.54 14.52
N ILE A 15 -5.87 -9.77 15.84
CA ILE A 15 -4.66 -10.11 16.60
C ILE A 15 -4.09 -11.45 16.14
N LEU A 16 -4.94 -12.46 15.96
CA LEU A 16 -4.52 -13.78 15.47
C LEU A 16 -3.94 -13.71 14.05
N GLN A 17 -4.53 -12.90 13.16
CA GLN A 17 -3.99 -12.67 11.82
C GLN A 17 -2.62 -11.98 11.85
N LEU A 18 -2.44 -10.96 12.71
CA LEU A 18 -1.14 -10.31 12.91
C LEU A 18 -0.10 -11.33 13.39
N VAL A 19 -0.39 -12.07 14.46
CA VAL A 19 0.51 -13.09 15.01
C VAL A 19 0.89 -14.13 13.96
N LYS A 20 -0.06 -14.58 13.13
CA LYS A 20 0.20 -15.53 12.04
C LYS A 20 1.20 -14.97 11.01
N VAL A 21 1.06 -13.70 10.61
CA VAL A 21 2.00 -13.04 9.68
C VAL A 21 3.42 -13.00 10.26
N PHE A 22 3.56 -12.70 11.55
CA PHE A 22 4.86 -12.64 12.24
C PHE A 22 5.54 -14.01 12.33
N ILE A 23 4.79 -15.09 12.54
CA ILE A 23 5.33 -16.46 12.66
C ILE A 23 5.74 -17.01 11.29
N VAL A 24 4.97 -16.74 10.23
CA VAL A 24 5.17 -17.41 8.93
C VAL A 24 6.44 -16.93 8.23
N ARG A 25 6.78 -15.62 8.26
CA ARG A 25 8.00 -15.09 7.59
C ARG A 25 8.68 -13.96 8.38
N PRO A 26 9.32 -14.26 9.52
CA PRO A 26 9.94 -13.24 10.38
C PRO A 26 11.01 -12.40 9.65
N PHE A 27 11.76 -12.99 8.72
CA PHE A 27 12.79 -12.28 7.95
C PHE A 27 12.24 -11.19 7.01
N TYR A 28 10.93 -11.19 6.71
CA TYR A 28 10.31 -10.17 5.85
C TYR A 28 9.81 -8.95 6.63
N ILE A 29 9.81 -9.00 7.96
CA ILE A 29 9.36 -7.90 8.83
C ILE A 29 10.23 -6.67 8.62
N ILE A 30 11.56 -6.81 8.70
CA ILE A 30 12.49 -5.67 8.56
C ILE A 30 12.40 -5.04 7.16
N PRO A 31 12.42 -5.82 6.04
CA PRO A 31 12.13 -5.28 4.71
C PRO A 31 10.81 -4.52 4.63
N THR A 32 9.74 -5.08 5.19
CA THR A 32 8.41 -4.46 5.20
C THR A 32 8.41 -3.14 5.96
N TYR A 33 8.96 -3.12 7.18
CA TYR A 33 9.07 -1.90 7.98
C TYR A 33 9.85 -0.80 7.25
N ARG A 34 11.00 -1.15 6.65
CA ARG A 34 11.80 -0.20 5.86
C ARG A 34 11.05 0.30 4.62
N ALA A 35 10.22 -0.53 3.99
CA ALA A 35 9.36 -0.10 2.87
C ALA A 35 8.31 0.90 3.35
N THR A 36 7.63 0.60 4.46
CA THR A 36 6.61 1.48 5.05
C THR A 36 7.18 2.85 5.39
N GLN A 37 8.32 2.90 6.09
CA GLN A 37 8.95 4.17 6.44
C GLN A 37 9.33 4.98 5.21
N LEU A 38 9.88 4.31 4.18
CA LEU A 38 10.26 4.98 2.93
C LEU A 38 9.03 5.52 2.17
N ALA A 39 7.94 4.74 2.07
CA ALA A 39 6.72 5.17 1.41
C ALA A 39 6.09 6.39 2.09
N ILE A 40 6.01 6.37 3.43
CA ILE A 40 5.51 7.50 4.22
C ILE A 40 6.40 8.72 4.02
N HIS A 41 7.73 8.56 4.13
CA HIS A 41 8.66 9.67 3.97
C HIS A 41 8.54 10.33 2.59
N LEU A 42 8.50 9.53 1.51
CA LEU A 42 8.40 10.04 0.15
C LEU A 42 7.04 10.68 -0.14
N ALA A 43 5.95 10.09 0.34
CA ALA A 43 4.61 10.68 0.21
C ALA A 43 4.50 12.00 0.99
N GLN A 44 5.04 12.05 2.22
CA GLN A 44 5.07 13.23 3.07
C GLN A 44 5.91 14.36 2.46
N ALA A 45 7.08 14.02 1.88
CA ALA A 45 7.95 14.98 1.22
C ALA A 45 7.28 15.61 -0.01
N ARG A 46 6.41 14.87 -0.70
CA ARG A 46 5.72 15.36 -1.91
C ARG A 46 4.42 16.10 -1.61
N PHE A 47 3.58 15.56 -0.74
CA PHE A 47 2.18 16.00 -0.59
C PHE A 47 1.88 16.60 0.79
N GLY A 48 2.88 16.75 1.66
CA GLY A 48 2.63 17.20 3.02
C GLY A 48 1.70 16.23 3.73
N LYS A 49 0.68 16.74 4.44
CA LYS A 49 -0.25 15.90 5.21
C LYS A 49 -1.41 15.33 4.38
N GLU A 50 -1.57 15.75 3.12
CA GLU A 50 -2.71 15.35 2.29
C GLU A 50 -2.76 13.85 2.03
N HIS A 51 -1.61 13.16 2.03
CA HIS A 51 -1.58 11.72 1.83
C HIS A 51 -2.27 10.92 2.94
N HIS A 52 -2.72 11.55 4.03
CA HIS A 52 -3.53 10.94 5.08
C HIS A 52 -5.05 11.05 4.87
N LEU A 53 -5.48 11.80 3.85
CA LEU A 53 -6.88 11.99 3.46
C LEU A 53 -7.26 11.01 2.33
N ASN A 54 -8.43 11.14 1.72
CA ASN A 54 -8.81 10.29 0.58
C ASN A 54 -8.50 10.94 -0.78
N THR A 55 -7.39 11.68 -0.88
CA THR A 55 -6.98 12.48 -2.05
C THR A 55 -6.08 11.68 -3.01
N PRO A 56 -5.72 12.22 -4.18
CA PRO A 56 -4.71 11.59 -5.05
C PRO A 56 -3.38 11.30 -4.34
N ALA A 57 -3.01 12.10 -3.33
CA ALA A 57 -1.83 11.87 -2.50
C ALA A 57 -1.90 10.54 -1.71
N ASN A 58 -3.09 10.14 -1.27
CA ASN A 58 -3.29 8.84 -0.61
C ASN A 58 -3.20 7.70 -1.62
N ALA A 59 -3.79 7.85 -2.80
CA ALA A 59 -3.68 6.87 -3.86
C ALA A 59 -2.21 6.61 -4.24
N PHE A 60 -1.42 7.68 -4.39
CA PHE A 60 0.03 7.61 -4.56
C PHE A 60 0.71 6.81 -3.44
N ARG A 61 0.41 7.14 -2.18
CA ARG A 61 1.03 6.51 -1.01
C ARG A 61 0.76 5.00 -0.99
N HIS A 62 -0.47 4.57 -1.23
CA HIS A 62 -0.85 3.15 -1.24
C HIS A 62 -0.16 2.37 -2.37
N ALA A 63 -0.12 2.94 -3.57
CA ALA A 63 0.58 2.33 -4.70
C ALA A 63 2.10 2.26 -4.46
N LEU A 64 2.70 3.33 -3.93
CA LEU A 64 4.13 3.36 -3.57
C LEU A 64 4.45 2.34 -2.48
N TRP A 65 3.61 2.27 -1.45
CA TRP A 65 3.84 1.40 -0.30
C TRP A 65 3.80 -0.08 -0.67
N SER A 66 2.75 -0.50 -1.37
CA SER A 66 2.60 -1.87 -1.87
C SER A 66 3.76 -2.27 -2.80
N TYR A 67 4.14 -1.40 -3.74
CA TYR A 67 5.31 -1.60 -4.61
C TYR A 67 6.60 -1.80 -3.79
N LEU A 68 6.89 -0.90 -2.84
CA LEU A 68 8.13 -0.94 -2.08
C LEU A 68 8.22 -2.15 -1.16
N ILE A 69 7.11 -2.64 -0.59
CA ILE A 69 7.11 -3.89 0.18
C ILE A 69 7.52 -5.04 -0.74
N ALA A 70 6.86 -5.17 -1.90
CA ALA A 70 7.17 -6.24 -2.86
C ALA A 70 8.65 -6.14 -3.30
N GLN A 71 9.12 -4.96 -3.66
CA GLN A 71 10.52 -4.75 -4.08
C GLN A 71 11.52 -5.15 -2.99
N LYS A 72 11.31 -4.73 -1.74
CA LYS A 72 12.26 -5.07 -0.66
C LYS A 72 12.24 -6.54 -0.29
N VAL A 73 11.09 -7.21 -0.41
CA VAL A 73 10.99 -8.66 -0.18
C VAL A 73 11.57 -9.45 -1.34
N TYR A 74 11.37 -9.01 -2.57
CA TYR A 74 12.00 -9.59 -3.76
C TYR A 74 13.53 -9.59 -3.64
N LYS A 75 14.13 -8.48 -3.17
CA LYS A 75 15.58 -8.41 -2.87
C LYS A 75 16.08 -9.41 -1.83
N LYS A 76 15.19 -10.14 -1.14
CA LYS A 76 15.54 -11.17 -0.15
C LYS A 76 15.28 -12.60 -0.63
N ASN A 77 14.45 -12.80 -1.64
CA ASN A 77 14.00 -14.13 -2.05
C ASN A 77 14.03 -14.37 -3.56
N GLU A 78 14.32 -13.33 -4.34
CA GLU A 78 14.40 -13.31 -5.81
C GLU A 78 13.19 -13.96 -6.50
N ASN A 79 12.03 -13.89 -5.86
CA ASN A 79 10.81 -14.52 -6.34
C ASN A 79 9.66 -13.53 -6.32
N VAL A 80 9.29 -13.06 -7.52
CA VAL A 80 8.23 -12.06 -7.75
C VAL A 80 6.92 -12.49 -7.12
N SER A 81 6.46 -13.71 -7.39
CA SER A 81 5.20 -14.23 -6.85
C SER A 81 5.17 -14.24 -5.31
N LYS A 82 6.24 -14.71 -4.66
CA LYS A 82 6.35 -14.68 -3.19
C LYS A 82 6.38 -13.26 -2.63
N ALA A 83 7.04 -12.34 -3.34
CA ALA A 83 7.13 -10.93 -2.93
C ALA A 83 5.78 -10.21 -3.04
N VAL A 84 5.10 -10.37 -4.17
CA VAL A 84 3.74 -9.83 -4.40
C VAL A 84 2.75 -10.41 -3.41
N HIS A 85 2.77 -11.73 -3.20
CA HIS A 85 1.88 -12.39 -2.25
C HIS A 85 2.08 -11.86 -0.82
N TRP A 86 3.34 -11.69 -0.40
CA TRP A 86 3.64 -11.11 0.90
C TRP A 86 3.14 -9.67 1.01
N ALA A 87 3.47 -8.81 0.03
CA ALA A 87 3.04 -7.42 0.02
C ALA A 87 1.51 -7.30 0.09
N LYS A 88 0.79 -8.07 -0.73
CA LYS A 88 -0.68 -8.14 -0.70
C LYS A 88 -1.20 -8.58 0.67
N THR A 89 -0.60 -9.61 1.27
CA THR A 89 -1.01 -10.08 2.61
C THR A 89 -0.88 -8.97 3.66
N ILE A 90 0.21 -8.20 3.63
CA ILE A 90 0.44 -7.09 4.56
C ILE A 90 -0.54 -5.95 4.33
N THR A 91 -0.72 -5.53 3.08
CA THR A 91 -1.59 -4.40 2.75
C THR A 91 -3.06 -4.75 2.99
N ASP A 92 -3.51 -5.94 2.61
CA ASP A 92 -4.89 -6.39 2.86
C ASP A 92 -5.18 -6.48 4.36
N LEU A 93 -4.21 -6.97 5.14
CA LEU A 93 -4.35 -7.01 6.59
C LEU A 93 -4.45 -5.60 7.17
N HIS A 94 -3.63 -4.65 6.70
CA HIS A 94 -3.72 -3.24 7.10
C HIS A 94 -5.11 -2.66 6.83
N GLU A 95 -5.66 -2.87 5.64
CA GLU A 95 -7.02 -2.38 5.31
C GLU A 95 -8.13 -3.13 6.07
N GLN A 96 -7.87 -4.35 6.56
CA GLN A 96 -8.81 -5.09 7.42
C GLN A 96 -8.84 -4.60 8.86
N ILE A 97 -7.75 -4.01 9.34
CA ILE A 97 -7.64 -3.47 10.70
C ILE A 97 -7.88 -1.96 10.77
N ALA A 98 -7.71 -1.24 9.66
CA ALA A 98 -7.98 0.19 9.56
C ALA A 98 -9.48 0.48 9.78
N PRO A 99 -9.82 1.57 10.48
CA PRO A 99 -11.22 1.97 10.74
C PRO A 99 -11.86 2.70 9.54
N ASN A 100 -11.57 2.27 8.32
CA ASN A 100 -12.03 2.93 7.08
C ASN A 100 -13.47 2.51 6.74
N LYS A 101 -14.23 3.41 6.12
CA LYS A 101 -15.55 3.09 5.56
C LYS A 101 -15.40 2.10 4.39
N PRO A 102 -16.47 1.38 4.00
CA PRO A 102 -16.39 0.38 2.93
C PRO A 102 -15.81 0.91 1.61
N LEU A 103 -16.18 2.12 1.18
CA LEU A 103 -15.68 2.72 -0.07
C LEU A 103 -14.20 3.15 0.03
N GLU A 104 -13.81 3.76 1.16
CA GLU A 104 -12.41 4.14 1.45
C GLU A 104 -11.51 2.90 1.43
N LYS A 105 -11.94 1.83 2.11
CA LYS A 105 -11.26 0.54 2.09
C LYS A 105 -11.14 -0.05 0.68
N ALA A 106 -12.20 0.04 -0.12
CA ALA A 106 -12.19 -0.47 -1.49
C ALA A 106 -11.20 0.32 -2.37
N MET A 107 -11.15 1.65 -2.23
CA MET A 107 -10.16 2.52 -2.87
C MET A 107 -8.74 2.11 -2.46
N ASP A 108 -8.46 1.97 -1.17
CA ASP A 108 -7.11 1.64 -0.68
C ASP A 108 -6.65 0.25 -1.17
N LEU A 109 -7.52 -0.75 -1.12
CA LEU A 109 -7.25 -2.09 -1.68
C LEU A 109 -6.96 -2.04 -3.18
N HIS A 110 -7.74 -1.26 -3.93
CA HIS A 110 -7.54 -1.07 -5.37
C HIS A 110 -6.19 -0.41 -5.67
N ASN A 111 -5.87 0.70 -5.00
CA ASN A 111 -4.61 1.43 -5.18
C ASN A 111 -3.40 0.58 -4.77
N ASN A 112 -3.52 -0.22 -3.70
CA ASN A 112 -2.51 -1.23 -3.34
C ASN A 112 -2.32 -2.24 -4.49
N SER A 113 -3.40 -2.70 -5.14
CA SER A 113 -3.30 -3.63 -6.27
C SER A 113 -2.61 -3.02 -7.51
N ILE A 114 -2.82 -1.73 -7.77
CA ILE A 114 -2.11 -0.99 -8.84
C ILE A 114 -0.61 -1.00 -8.55
N GLY A 115 -0.19 -0.67 -7.33
CA GLY A 115 1.22 -0.68 -6.95
C GLY A 115 1.89 -2.05 -7.12
N LEU A 116 1.18 -3.14 -6.81
CA LEU A 116 1.66 -4.50 -7.05
C LEU A 116 1.80 -4.83 -8.54
N ARG A 117 0.83 -4.45 -9.38
CA ARG A 117 0.92 -4.63 -10.85
C ARG A 117 2.09 -3.85 -11.43
N LEU A 118 2.31 -2.62 -10.96
CA LEU A 118 3.46 -1.82 -11.36
C LEU A 118 4.78 -2.51 -10.97
N PHE A 119 4.85 -3.15 -9.81
CA PHE A 119 6.02 -3.94 -9.42
C PHE A 119 6.23 -5.15 -10.34
N GLU A 120 5.20 -5.96 -10.58
CA GLU A 120 5.28 -7.12 -11.48
C GLU A 120 5.75 -6.74 -12.89
N ALA A 121 5.32 -5.59 -13.39
CA ALA A 121 5.72 -5.10 -14.71
C ALA A 121 7.15 -4.51 -14.76
N ASN A 122 7.74 -4.11 -13.63
CA ASN A 122 8.98 -3.29 -13.63
C ASN A 122 10.06 -3.72 -12.61
N TYR A 123 9.95 -4.90 -12.00
CA TYR A 123 10.83 -5.31 -10.89
C TYR A 123 12.32 -5.40 -11.23
N THR A 124 12.69 -5.53 -12.51
CA THR A 124 14.08 -5.64 -12.99
C THR A 124 14.72 -4.31 -13.39
N THR A 125 13.93 -3.27 -13.66
CA THR A 125 14.42 -2.07 -14.37
C THR A 125 14.38 -0.79 -13.56
N ASN A 126 13.55 -0.70 -12.51
CA ASN A 126 13.25 0.60 -11.91
C ASN A 126 14.11 0.92 -10.68
N THR A 127 14.87 2.01 -10.80
CA THR A 127 15.38 2.77 -9.65
C THR A 127 14.24 3.43 -8.89
N THR A 128 14.49 3.89 -7.66
CA THR A 128 13.50 4.65 -6.88
C THR A 128 13.02 5.89 -7.64
N ASP A 129 13.90 6.61 -8.33
CA ASP A 129 13.51 7.81 -9.07
C ASP A 129 12.62 7.52 -10.27
N GLN A 130 12.89 6.42 -10.99
CA GLN A 130 12.02 5.97 -12.09
C GLN A 130 10.64 5.57 -11.58
N LEU A 131 10.59 4.85 -10.45
CA LEU A 131 9.33 4.53 -9.78
C LEU A 131 8.56 5.79 -9.39
N LEU A 132 9.22 6.79 -8.79
CA LEU A 132 8.57 8.04 -8.38
C LEU A 132 8.04 8.81 -9.59
N LYS A 133 8.79 8.89 -10.69
CA LYS A 133 8.32 9.50 -11.94
C LYS A 133 7.10 8.78 -12.50
N LEU A 134 7.11 7.46 -12.50
CA LEU A 134 5.98 6.65 -12.94
C LEU A 134 4.74 6.90 -12.08
N LEU A 135 4.87 6.75 -10.76
CA LEU A 135 3.76 6.94 -9.84
C LEU A 135 3.22 8.37 -9.84
N ASN A 136 4.06 9.38 -10.06
CA ASN A 136 3.58 10.74 -10.23
C ASN A 136 2.65 10.86 -11.44
N ARG A 137 3.02 10.27 -12.58
CA ARG A 137 2.16 10.25 -13.78
C ARG A 137 0.85 9.50 -13.54
N GLU A 138 0.90 8.36 -12.86
CA GLU A 138 -0.29 7.59 -12.48
C GLU A 138 -1.21 8.41 -11.55
N THR A 139 -0.64 9.18 -10.63
CA THR A 139 -1.38 10.05 -9.70
C THR A 139 -1.98 11.26 -10.39
N ASP A 140 -1.27 11.89 -11.33
CA ASP A 140 -1.79 13.00 -12.14
C ASP A 140 -2.99 12.54 -12.99
N GLN A 141 -3.03 11.24 -13.32
CA GLN A 141 -4.13 10.57 -14.00
C GLN A 141 -5.06 9.82 -13.04
N ALA A 142 -5.03 10.07 -11.73
CA ALA A 142 -5.96 9.42 -10.81
C ALA A 142 -7.40 9.87 -11.08
N VAL A 143 -8.38 9.02 -10.77
CA VAL A 143 -9.80 9.28 -11.02
C VAL A 143 -10.58 9.37 -9.72
N LYS A 144 -11.38 10.41 -9.58
CA LYS A 144 -12.32 10.52 -8.47
C LYS A 144 -13.44 9.50 -8.63
N ILE A 145 -13.72 8.73 -7.58
CA ILE A 145 -14.83 7.77 -7.56
C ILE A 145 -15.85 8.16 -6.48
N THR A 146 -17.09 7.74 -6.68
CA THR A 146 -18.21 8.02 -5.74
C THR A 146 -18.90 6.75 -5.26
N LYS A 147 -18.70 5.62 -5.96
CA LYS A 147 -19.27 4.31 -5.62
C LYS A 147 -18.30 3.19 -6.02
N ALA A 148 -18.46 2.01 -5.39
CA ALA A 148 -17.58 0.87 -5.63
C ALA A 148 -17.56 0.40 -7.09
N ALA A 149 -18.68 0.52 -7.81
CA ALA A 149 -18.77 0.16 -9.22
C ALA A 149 -17.82 0.98 -10.12
N ASP A 150 -17.42 2.19 -9.70
CA ASP A 150 -16.49 3.02 -10.47
C ASP A 150 -15.07 2.41 -10.48
N ILE A 151 -14.74 1.55 -9.53
CA ILE A 151 -13.44 0.86 -9.47
C ILE A 151 -13.29 -0.11 -10.65
N GLU A 152 -14.36 -0.85 -10.97
CA GLU A 152 -14.36 -1.79 -12.12
C GLU A 152 -14.17 -1.06 -13.44
N ILE A 153 -14.77 0.13 -13.57
CA ILE A 153 -14.59 1.01 -14.73
C ILE A 153 -13.14 1.53 -14.80
N ASN A 154 -12.55 1.83 -13.65
CA ASN A 154 -11.20 2.41 -13.53
C ASN A 154 -10.14 1.39 -13.08
N LYS A 155 -10.29 0.12 -13.48
CA LYS A 155 -9.44 -1.00 -13.00
C LYS A 155 -7.93 -0.81 -13.20
N ASN A 156 -7.52 0.04 -14.13
CA ASN A 156 -6.12 0.29 -14.48
C ASN A 156 -5.60 1.65 -14.01
N ARG A 157 -6.39 2.45 -13.30
CA ARG A 157 -6.00 3.78 -12.84
C ARG A 157 -6.03 3.84 -11.32
N LEU A 158 -5.22 4.71 -10.74
CA LEU A 158 -5.38 5.10 -9.34
C LEU A 158 -6.72 5.79 -9.15
N VAL A 159 -7.33 5.60 -7.98
CA VAL A 159 -8.63 6.19 -7.64
C VAL A 159 -8.59 6.93 -6.30
N PHE A 160 -9.44 7.94 -6.15
CA PHE A 160 -9.52 8.78 -4.95
C PHE A 160 -10.96 9.23 -4.65
N LEU A 161 -11.23 9.77 -3.46
CA LEU A 161 -12.58 10.21 -3.04
C LEU A 161 -12.68 11.73 -2.79
N GLU A 162 -11.59 12.37 -2.41
CA GLU A 162 -11.54 13.79 -2.02
C GLU A 162 -10.65 14.57 -2.97
N ASN A 163 -11.02 15.82 -3.25
CA ASN A 163 -10.19 16.69 -4.10
C ASN A 163 -8.95 17.16 -3.34
#